data_AF-A0A6C0GEJ0-F1
#
_entry.id   AF-A0A6C0GEJ0-F1
#
_cell.length_a   1.000
_cell.length_b   1.000
_cell.length_c   1.000
_cell.angle_alpha   90.00
_cell.angle_beta   90.00
_cell.angle_gamma   90.00
#
_symmetry.space_group_name_H-M   'P 1'
#
loop_
_entity.id
_entity.type
_entity.pdbx_description
1 polymer ?
#
loop_
_entity_poly.entity_id
_entity_poly.type
_entity_poly.pdbx_seq_one_letter_code
_entity_poly.pdbx_strand_id
1 'polypeptide(L)'
;MKRILLRTIGGLIDFYFISYLLGIGMMLLTMISGSLSSSFILISMGLSVIGVIAYHLFHRRFILLSPGENIIGIVDEHNKSLSVSPFTITRIPIFILSLLTLALTGNLLDGLSNGRVYDFLSIILFSLISGCFYYGMRTFFIKPQLMAIVLISIGLVLTASTLTYHVSQPYLDVKTTVRNAFLLLAALWMIGGAIYIKYKKREINVA
;
A
#
# COMPACT_ATOMS: atom_id res chain seq x y z
N MET A 1 -25.25 -2.01 -0.75
CA MET A 1 -24.07 -1.98 -1.67
C MET A 1 -22.90 -1.14 -1.15
N LYS A 2 -23.04 0.17 -0.87
CA LYS A 2 -21.92 1.04 -0.44
C LYS A 2 -21.08 0.48 0.73
N ARG A 3 -21.73 -0.08 1.76
CA ARG A 3 -21.04 -0.65 2.95
C ARG A 3 -20.22 -1.90 2.64
N ILE A 4 -20.71 -2.77 1.75
CA ILE A 4 -20.01 -3.99 1.34
C ILE A 4 -18.78 -3.61 0.52
N LEU A 5 -18.94 -2.71 -0.46
CA LEU A 5 -17.84 -2.19 -1.28
C LEU A 5 -16.72 -1.59 -0.43
N LEU A 6 -17.07 -0.72 0.53
CA LEU A 6 -16.07 -0.09 1.42
C LEU A 6 -15.34 -1.12 2.29
N ARG A 7 -16.03 -2.17 2.78
CA ARG A 7 -15.39 -3.25 3.53
C ARG A 7 -14.46 -4.09 2.67
N THR A 8 -14.87 -4.44 1.44
CA THR A 8 -14.01 -5.16 0.49
C THR A 8 -12.74 -4.37 0.18
N ILE A 9 -12.90 -3.06 -0.05
CA ILE A 9 -11.79 -2.13 -0.27
C ILE A 9 -10.87 -2.06 0.95
N GLY A 10 -11.41 -2.03 2.17
CA GLY A 10 -10.65 -2.07 3.42
C GLY A 10 -9.84 -3.34 3.55
N GLY A 11 -10.49 -4.48 3.32
CA GLY A 11 -9.82 -5.78 3.32
C GLY A 11 -8.70 -5.88 2.29
N LEU A 12 -8.87 -5.31 1.09
CA LEU A 12 -7.79 -5.28 0.10
C LEU A 12 -6.60 -4.46 0.58
N ILE A 13 -6.83 -3.27 1.14
CA ILE A 13 -5.77 -2.43 1.69
C ILE A 13 -5.06 -3.13 2.85
N ASP A 14 -5.82 -3.77 3.75
CA ASP A 14 -5.28 -4.56 4.86
C ASP A 14 -4.40 -5.70 4.36
N PHE A 15 -4.87 -6.43 3.35
CA PHE A 15 -4.11 -7.50 2.72
C PHE A 15 -2.78 -7.02 2.14
N TYR A 16 -2.78 -5.92 1.37
CA TYR A 16 -1.54 -5.37 0.81
C TYR A 16 -0.60 -4.90 1.92
N PHE A 17 -1.13 -4.29 2.97
CA PHE A 17 -0.31 -3.79 4.07
C PHE A 17 0.34 -4.92 4.88
N ILE A 18 -0.44 -5.94 5.25
CA ILE A 18 0.06 -7.12 5.96
C ILE A 18 1.05 -7.88 5.08
N SER A 19 0.74 -8.06 3.79
CA SER A 19 1.64 -8.74 2.85
C SER A 19 2.99 -8.02 2.75
N TYR A 20 2.98 -6.69 2.79
CA TYR A 20 4.21 -5.89 2.79
C TYR A 20 5.02 -6.09 4.08
N LEU A 21 4.38 -6.04 5.25
CA LEU A 21 5.05 -6.25 6.54
C LEU A 21 5.63 -7.67 6.66
N LEU A 22 4.86 -8.67 6.23
CA LEU A 22 5.33 -10.05 6.13
C LEU A 22 6.50 -10.17 5.17
N GLY A 23 6.48 -9.46 4.04
CA GLY A 23 7.60 -9.37 3.11
C GLY A 23 8.87 -8.87 3.79
N ILE A 24 8.82 -7.75 4.52
CA ILE A 24 9.98 -7.25 5.28
C ILE A 24 10.46 -8.28 6.31
N GLY A 25 9.54 -8.89 7.06
CA GLY A 25 9.88 -9.93 8.03
C GLY A 25 10.57 -11.14 7.39
N MET A 26 10.10 -11.58 6.23
CA MET A 26 10.72 -12.66 5.46
C MET A 26 12.09 -12.26 4.89
N MET A 27 12.27 -11.00 4.45
CA MET A 27 13.59 -10.50 4.04
C MET A 27 14.60 -10.56 5.19
N LEU A 28 14.20 -10.13 6.40
CA LEU A 28 15.03 -10.27 7.62
C LEU A 28 15.39 -11.72 7.90
N LEU A 29 14.43 -12.65 7.75
CA LEU A 29 14.69 -14.08 7.91
C LEU A 29 15.70 -14.59 6.87
N THR A 30 15.64 -14.11 5.62
CA THR A 30 16.60 -14.55 4.59
C THR A 30 18.04 -14.16 4.93
N MET A 31 18.23 -13.05 5.63
CA MET A 31 19.54 -12.57 6.04
C MET A 31 20.21 -13.51 7.06
N ILE A 32 19.43 -14.25 7.84
CA ILE A 32 19.90 -15.18 8.87
C ILE A 32 19.94 -16.62 8.33
N SER A 33 18.88 -17.03 7.62
CA SER A 33 18.62 -18.43 7.26
C SER A 33 18.91 -18.76 5.80
N GLY A 34 19.30 -17.78 4.99
CA GLY A 34 19.49 -17.94 3.55
C GLY A 34 18.16 -17.97 2.77
N SER A 35 18.17 -18.57 1.58
CA SER A 35 16.99 -18.58 0.70
C SER A 35 15.82 -19.32 1.34
N LEU A 36 14.63 -18.72 1.33
CA LEU A 36 13.41 -19.37 1.77
C LEU A 36 12.81 -20.22 0.65
N SER A 37 12.16 -21.33 1.02
CA SER A 37 11.42 -22.13 0.06
C SER A 37 10.16 -21.41 -0.41
N SER A 38 9.80 -21.57 -1.68
CA SER A 38 8.58 -20.96 -2.24
C SER A 38 7.31 -21.45 -1.52
N SER A 39 7.32 -22.68 -0.99
CA SER A 39 6.21 -23.22 -0.19
C SER A 39 6.02 -22.46 1.13
N PHE A 40 7.10 -22.08 1.82
CA PHE A 40 7.03 -21.30 3.05
C PHE A 40 6.41 -19.91 2.81
N ILE A 41 6.77 -19.27 1.69
CA ILE A 41 6.26 -17.95 1.31
C ILE A 41 4.78 -18.04 0.94
N LEU A 42 4.38 -19.08 0.21
CA LEU A 42 2.98 -19.30 -0.19
C LEU A 42 2.10 -19.58 1.03
N ILE A 43 2.58 -20.38 2.00
CA ILE A 43 1.88 -20.62 3.28
C ILE A 43 1.74 -19.30 4.06
N SER A 44 2.82 -18.51 4.14
CA SER A 44 2.80 -17.22 4.83
C SER A 44 1.79 -16.25 4.22
N MET A 45 1.65 -16.23 2.89
CA MET A 45 0.61 -15.47 2.18
C MET A 45 -0.79 -16.04 2.38
N GLY A 46 -0.95 -17.36 2.37
CA GLY A 46 -2.24 -17.99 2.66
C GLY A 46 -2.75 -17.60 4.06
N LEU A 47 -1.85 -17.61 5.05
CA LEU A 47 -2.17 -17.19 6.42
C LEU A 47 -2.52 -15.70 6.52
N SER A 48 -1.89 -14.83 5.73
CA SER A 48 -2.22 -13.39 5.71
C SER A 48 -3.63 -13.15 5.17
N VAL A 49 -4.02 -13.84 4.09
CA VAL A 49 -5.37 -13.80 3.53
C VAL A 49 -6.39 -14.28 4.56
N ILE A 50 -6.15 -15.43 5.19
CA ILE A 50 -7.03 -15.99 6.22
C ILE A 50 -7.15 -15.01 7.40
N GLY A 51 -6.04 -14.40 7.83
CA GLY A 51 -6.02 -13.40 8.90
C GLY A 51 -6.88 -12.17 8.59
N VAL A 52 -6.78 -11.62 7.37
CA VAL A 52 -7.61 -10.50 6.92
C VAL A 52 -9.08 -10.89 6.86
N ILE A 53 -9.41 -12.07 6.32
CA ILE A 53 -10.79 -12.56 6.25
C ILE A 53 -11.35 -12.73 7.67
N ALA A 54 -10.60 -13.37 8.57
CA ALA A 54 -10.99 -13.56 9.96
C ALA A 54 -11.22 -12.23 10.67
N TYR A 55 -10.32 -11.25 10.48
CA TYR A 55 -10.50 -9.91 11.03
C TYR A 55 -11.81 -9.27 10.55
N HIS A 56 -12.10 -9.29 9.24
CA HIS A 56 -13.32 -8.69 8.69
C HIS A 56 -14.60 -9.45 9.07
N LEU A 57 -14.53 -10.77 9.27
CA LEU A 57 -15.67 -11.58 9.74
C LEU A 57 -15.97 -11.36 11.23
N PHE A 58 -14.93 -11.28 12.06
CA PHE A 58 -15.04 -11.14 13.52
C PHE A 58 -14.83 -9.70 14.00
N HIS A 59 -14.86 -8.72 13.10
CA HIS A 59 -14.58 -7.30 13.35
C HIS A 59 -15.31 -6.75 14.59
N ARG A 60 -16.53 -7.22 14.88
CA ARG A 60 -17.30 -6.84 16.08
C ARG A 60 -16.63 -7.17 17.42
N ARG A 61 -15.61 -8.02 17.45
CA ARG A 61 -14.88 -8.42 18.67
C ARG A 61 -13.58 -7.66 18.88
N PHE A 62 -13.14 -6.84 17.91
CA PHE A 62 -11.87 -6.13 17.97
C PHE A 62 -12.10 -4.64 18.19
N ILE A 63 -11.36 -4.05 19.14
CA ILE A 63 -11.42 -2.60 19.46
C ILE A 63 -10.49 -1.80 18.52
N LEU A 64 -9.51 -2.48 17.89
CA LEU A 64 -8.52 -1.86 17.02
C LEU A 64 -9.01 -1.76 15.57
N LEU A 65 -8.97 -0.54 15.04
CA LEU A 65 -9.20 -0.23 13.63
C LEU A 65 -8.03 -0.72 12.77
N SER A 66 -8.35 -1.40 11.66
CA SER A 66 -7.33 -1.83 10.71
C SER A 66 -6.73 -0.66 9.92
N PRO A 67 -5.53 -0.84 9.32
CA PRO A 67 -4.97 0.15 8.39
C PRO A 67 -5.94 0.55 7.26
N GLY A 68 -6.65 -0.41 6.68
CA GLY A 68 -7.65 -0.21 5.65
C GLY A 68 -8.85 0.59 6.14
N GLU A 69 -9.34 0.30 7.34
CA GLU A 69 -10.44 1.06 7.96
C GLU A 69 -10.04 2.50 8.28
N ASN A 70 -8.81 2.71 8.77
CA ASN A 70 -8.25 4.03 8.97
C ASN A 70 -8.16 4.82 7.66
N ILE A 71 -7.74 4.18 6.56
CA ILE A 71 -7.64 4.80 5.24
C ILE A 71 -9.02 5.14 4.66
N ILE A 72 -10.03 4.30 4.92
CA ILE A 72 -11.41 4.49 4.45
C ILE A 72 -12.22 5.35 5.42
N GLY A 73 -11.63 5.81 6.51
CA GLY A 73 -12.31 6.66 7.50
C GLY A 73 -13.56 6.00 8.09
N ILE A 74 -13.52 4.68 8.29
CA ILE A 74 -14.54 3.97 9.06
C ILE A 74 -14.17 4.18 10.53
N VAL A 75 -14.84 5.11 11.20
CA VAL A 75 -14.70 5.30 12.65
C VAL A 75 -15.77 4.43 13.31
N ASP A 76 -15.34 3.40 14.03
CA ASP A 76 -16.24 2.56 14.81
C ASP A 76 -16.20 3.05 16.26
N GLU A 77 -17.30 3.63 16.72
CA GLU A 77 -17.55 3.77 18.16
C GLU A 77 -18.94 3.17 18.43
N HIS A 78 -18.96 1.84 18.49
CA HIS A 78 -19.97 0.98 19.09
C HIS A 78 -21.48 1.15 18.80
N ASN A 79 -21.98 2.15 18.06
CA ASN A 79 -23.44 2.20 17.83
C ASN A 79 -24.01 3.01 16.64
N LYS A 80 -23.22 3.63 15.77
CA LYS A 80 -23.73 4.22 14.52
C LYS A 80 -22.54 4.45 13.59
N SER A 81 -22.52 3.76 12.45
CA SER A 81 -21.50 3.96 11.43
C SER A 81 -21.62 5.36 10.83
N LEU A 82 -21.02 6.36 11.47
CA LEU A 82 -20.73 7.65 10.85
C LEU A 82 -19.57 7.42 9.89
N SER A 83 -19.92 6.96 8.69
CA SER A 83 -19.02 7.05 7.55
C SER A 83 -18.83 8.55 7.30
N VAL A 84 -17.67 9.10 7.71
CA VAL A 84 -17.24 10.44 7.31
C VAL A 84 -16.87 10.35 5.83
N SER A 85 -17.87 10.15 4.95
CA SER A 85 -17.70 9.36 3.74
C SER A 85 -16.52 9.89 2.91
N PRO A 86 -15.35 9.23 2.97
CA PRO A 86 -14.22 9.71 2.20
C PRO A 86 -14.35 9.24 0.75
N PHE A 87 -15.41 8.51 0.42
CA PHE A 87 -15.83 8.12 -0.91
C PHE A 87 -16.96 9.02 -1.40
N THR A 88 -16.56 10.09 -2.08
CA THR A 88 -17.38 10.84 -3.04
C THR A 88 -16.99 10.40 -4.44
N ILE A 89 -17.88 10.55 -5.43
CA ILE A 89 -17.59 10.21 -6.84
C ILE A 89 -16.31 10.91 -7.33
N THR A 90 -16.04 12.11 -6.81
CA THR A 90 -14.82 12.91 -7.05
C THR A 90 -13.51 12.26 -6.57
N ARG A 91 -13.56 11.21 -5.76
CA ARG A 91 -12.39 10.54 -5.14
C ARG A 91 -12.10 9.15 -5.70
N ILE A 92 -12.94 8.64 -6.62
CA ILE A 92 -12.71 7.35 -7.30
C ILE A 92 -11.35 7.30 -8.03
N PRO A 93 -10.91 8.34 -8.76
CA PRO A 93 -9.61 8.30 -9.45
C PRO A 93 -8.42 8.16 -8.49
N ILE A 94 -8.46 8.88 -7.36
CA ILE A 94 -7.44 8.82 -6.30
C ILE A 94 -7.42 7.44 -5.66
N PHE A 95 -8.60 6.85 -5.49
CA PHE A 95 -8.72 5.52 -4.94
C PHE A 95 -8.16 4.44 -5.89
N ILE A 96 -8.43 4.55 -7.20
CA ILE A 96 -7.78 3.68 -8.19
C ILE A 96 -6.26 3.88 -8.16
N LEU A 97 -5.80 5.12 -8.08
CA LEU A 97 -4.37 5.45 -7.98
C LEU A 97 -3.74 4.84 -6.72
N SER A 98 -4.46 4.82 -5.60
CA SER A 98 -4.05 4.15 -4.37
C SER A 98 -3.91 2.65 -4.50
N LEU A 99 -4.91 2.00 -5.11
CA LEU A 99 -4.89 0.55 -5.34
C LEU A 99 -3.76 0.16 -6.29
N LEU A 100 -3.55 0.92 -7.36
CA LEU A 100 -2.44 0.69 -8.28
C LEU A 100 -1.08 0.83 -7.60
N THR A 101 -0.94 1.84 -6.72
CA THR A 101 0.28 2.05 -5.94
C THR A 101 0.56 0.86 -5.03
N LEU A 102 -0.45 0.40 -4.28
CA LEU A 102 -0.31 -0.75 -3.38
C LEU A 102 -0.09 -2.07 -4.14
N ALA A 103 -0.84 -2.30 -5.22
CA ALA A 103 -0.76 -3.53 -6.01
C ALA A 103 0.63 -3.70 -6.65
N LEU A 104 1.19 -2.64 -7.22
CA LEU A 104 2.52 -2.70 -7.84
C LEU A 104 3.64 -2.88 -6.82
N THR A 105 3.47 -2.34 -5.61
CA THR A 105 4.43 -2.55 -4.51
C THR A 105 4.30 -3.90 -3.82
N GLY A 106 3.16 -4.59 -3.98
CA GLY A 106 2.93 -5.95 -3.47
C GLY A 106 3.86 -7.00 -4.09
N ASN A 107 4.53 -6.67 -5.19
CA ASN A 107 5.43 -7.57 -5.91
C ASN A 107 6.79 -7.84 -5.21
N LEU A 108 6.93 -7.41 -3.96
CA LEU A 108 8.11 -7.66 -3.13
C LEU A 108 8.36 -9.14 -2.83
N LEU A 109 7.27 -9.89 -2.71
CA LEU A 109 7.29 -11.30 -2.35
C LEU A 109 7.77 -12.18 -3.51
N ASP A 110 7.68 -11.70 -4.76
CA ASP A 110 8.20 -12.41 -5.92
C ASP A 110 9.72 -12.56 -5.87
N GLY A 111 10.43 -11.58 -5.32
CA GLY A 111 11.86 -11.72 -5.12
C GLY A 111 12.18 -12.82 -4.09
N LEU A 112 11.41 -12.87 -3.00
CA LEU A 112 11.56 -13.92 -1.99
C LEU A 112 11.21 -15.31 -2.55
N SER A 113 10.15 -15.43 -3.35
CA SER A 113 9.68 -16.72 -3.90
C SER A 113 10.65 -17.34 -4.89
N ASN A 114 11.45 -16.49 -5.55
CA ASN A 114 12.57 -16.87 -6.40
C ASN A 114 13.85 -17.20 -5.62
N GLY A 115 13.77 -17.36 -4.29
CA GLY A 115 14.89 -17.76 -3.44
C GLY A 115 15.93 -16.66 -3.20
N ARG A 116 15.58 -15.38 -3.40
CA ARG A 116 16.53 -14.30 -3.16
C ARG A 116 16.81 -14.11 -1.68
N VAL A 117 18.08 -13.83 -1.41
CA VAL A 117 18.56 -13.39 -0.10
C VAL A 117 18.78 -11.89 -0.16
N TYR A 118 18.22 -11.18 0.82
CA TYR A 118 18.32 -9.73 0.90
C TYR A 118 19.40 -9.33 1.91
N ASP A 119 20.15 -8.29 1.56
CA ASP A 119 21.12 -7.68 2.46
C ASP A 119 20.45 -6.61 3.34
N PHE A 120 21.18 -6.19 4.37
CA PHE A 120 20.69 -5.20 5.34
C PHE A 120 20.26 -3.88 4.68
N LEU A 121 21.01 -3.41 3.67
CA LEU A 121 20.71 -2.16 2.98
C LEU A 121 19.41 -2.25 2.18
N SER A 122 19.15 -3.38 1.49
CA SER A 122 17.87 -3.61 0.82
C SER A 122 16.71 -3.64 1.81
N ILE A 123 16.90 -4.25 2.98
CA ILE A 123 15.87 -4.31 4.03
C ILE A 123 15.52 -2.91 4.54
N ILE A 124 16.52 -2.06 4.79
CA ILE A 124 16.28 -0.65 5.16
C ILE A 124 15.52 0.07 4.06
N LEU A 125 15.94 -0.10 2.81
CA LEU A 125 15.33 0.57 1.67
C LEU A 125 13.85 0.18 1.51
N PHE A 126 13.52 -1.11 1.60
CA PHE A 126 12.14 -1.59 1.57
C PHE A 126 11.33 -1.15 2.79
N SER A 127 11.94 -1.09 3.97
CA SER A 127 11.28 -0.54 5.16
C SER A 127 10.93 0.94 4.99
N LEU A 128 11.84 1.72 4.39
CA LEU A 128 11.62 3.14 4.11
C LEU A 128 10.54 3.36 3.06
N ILE A 129 10.55 2.56 1.98
CA ILE A 129 9.48 2.55 0.97
C ILE A 129 8.12 2.24 1.62
N SER A 130 8.07 1.24 2.52
CA SER A 130 6.86 0.92 3.31
C SER A 130 6.37 2.12 4.11
N GLY A 131 7.28 2.77 4.84
CA GLY A 131 6.98 3.95 5.66
C GLY A 131 6.42 5.10 4.82
N CYS A 132 7.05 5.38 3.67
CA CYS A 132 6.59 6.37 2.71
C CYS A 132 5.16 6.10 2.23
N PHE A 133 4.85 4.86 1.85
CA PHE A 133 3.49 4.50 1.41
C PHE A 133 2.50 4.53 2.57
N TYR A 134 2.79 3.89 3.69
CA TYR A 134 1.87 3.86 4.83
C TYR A 134 1.52 5.26 5.31
N TYR A 135 2.56 6.05 5.64
CA TYR A 135 2.37 7.36 6.22
C TYR A 135 1.81 8.34 5.19
N GLY A 136 2.30 8.29 3.94
CA GLY A 136 1.79 9.11 2.85
C GLY A 136 0.31 8.85 2.60
N MET A 137 -0.11 7.59 2.48
CA MET A 137 -1.49 7.21 2.25
C MET A 137 -2.39 7.57 3.43
N ARG A 138 -2.02 7.16 4.65
CA ARG A 138 -2.76 7.49 5.88
C ARG A 138 -2.98 9.00 6.00
N THR A 139 -1.92 9.78 5.82
CA THR A 139 -1.97 11.23 5.94
C THR A 139 -2.83 11.84 4.83
N PHE A 140 -2.70 11.36 3.59
CA PHE A 140 -3.47 11.87 2.45
C PHE A 140 -4.99 11.70 2.66
N PHE A 141 -5.44 10.55 3.15
CA PHE A 141 -6.87 10.30 3.35
C PHE A 141 -7.44 11.03 4.57
N ILE A 142 -6.67 11.15 5.66
CA ILE A 142 -7.11 11.86 6.88
C ILE A 142 -7.07 13.39 6.66
N LYS A 143 -5.91 13.93 6.30
CA LYS A 143 -5.64 15.36 6.08
C LYS A 143 -4.81 15.53 4.80
N PRO A 144 -5.45 15.62 3.62
CA PRO A 144 -4.73 15.72 2.36
C PRO A 144 -3.91 17.00 2.33
N GLN A 145 -2.60 16.81 2.32
CA GLN A 145 -1.59 17.87 2.35
C GLN A 145 -0.44 17.52 1.41
N LEU A 146 0.33 18.53 1.00
CA LEU A 146 1.40 18.35 0.01
C LEU A 146 2.43 17.30 0.47
N MET A 147 2.77 17.30 1.77
CA MET A 147 3.71 16.33 2.35
C MET A 147 3.29 14.88 2.12
N ALA A 148 1.99 14.59 2.15
CA ALA A 148 1.48 13.23 1.94
C ALA A 148 1.73 12.77 0.49
N ILE A 149 1.53 13.67 -0.47
CA ILE A 149 1.81 13.41 -1.89
C ILE A 149 3.31 13.20 -2.10
N VAL A 150 4.13 14.09 -1.54
CA VAL A 150 5.60 14.01 -1.65
C VAL A 150 6.10 12.68 -1.12
N LEU A 151 5.59 12.21 0.03
CA LEU A 151 5.99 10.91 0.57
C LEU A 151 5.60 9.74 -0.33
N ILE A 152 4.39 9.74 -0.91
CA ILE A 152 3.97 8.70 -1.86
C ILE A 152 4.84 8.72 -3.11
N SER A 153 5.09 9.91 -3.67
CA SER A 153 5.92 10.08 -4.87
C SER A 153 7.38 9.67 -4.62
N ILE A 154 7.95 10.00 -3.45
CA ILE A 154 9.29 9.52 -3.05
C ILE A 154 9.30 8.00 -2.97
N GLY A 155 8.29 7.38 -2.35
CA GLY A 155 8.18 5.91 -2.29
C GLY A 155 8.14 5.25 -3.67
N LEU A 156 7.43 5.85 -4.62
CA LEU A 156 7.36 5.38 -6.01
C LEU A 156 8.70 5.53 -6.75
N VAL A 157 9.38 6.67 -6.58
CA VAL A 157 10.71 6.91 -7.16
C VAL A 157 11.74 5.94 -6.59
N LEU A 158 11.72 5.73 -5.27
CA LEU A 158 12.59 4.75 -4.62
C LEU A 158 12.32 3.34 -5.14
N THR A 159 11.06 2.94 -5.29
CA THR A 159 10.69 1.64 -5.87
C THR A 159 11.16 1.50 -7.33
N ALA A 160 11.04 2.57 -8.13
CA ALA A 160 11.56 2.59 -9.50
C ALA A 160 13.10 2.40 -9.52
N SER A 161 13.80 2.97 -8.53
CA SER A 161 15.26 2.83 -8.41
C SER A 161 15.67 1.41 -7.99
N THR A 162 14.97 0.77 -7.05
CA THR A 162 15.32 -0.59 -6.59
C THR A 162 15.17 -1.65 -7.68
N LEU A 163 14.18 -1.50 -8.56
CA LEU A 163 13.98 -2.38 -9.72
C LEU A 163 15.13 -2.33 -10.72
N THR A 164 15.89 -1.23 -10.75
CA THR A 164 17.04 -1.07 -11.65
C THR A 164 18.23 -1.94 -11.21
N TYR A 165 18.36 -2.21 -9.90
CA TYR A 165 19.51 -2.91 -9.34
C TYR A 165 19.33 -4.44 -9.25
N HIS A 166 18.10 -4.98 -9.36
CA HIS A 166 17.82 -6.33 -8.84
C HIS A 166 17.16 -7.29 -9.85
N VAL A 167 17.28 -7.07 -11.16
CA VAL A 167 16.75 -8.00 -12.17
C VAL A 167 17.85 -8.36 -13.17
N SER A 168 18.04 -9.65 -13.46
CA SER A 168 19.03 -10.20 -14.40
C SER A 168 18.71 -9.83 -15.86
N GLN A 169 19.71 -9.95 -16.75
CA GLN A 169 19.74 -9.42 -18.12
C GLN A 169 18.61 -9.82 -19.11
N PRO A 170 17.89 -10.97 -19.03
CA PRO A 170 16.99 -11.36 -20.14
C PRO A 170 15.66 -10.58 -20.26
N TYR A 171 15.40 -9.58 -19.42
CA TYR A 171 14.13 -8.85 -19.37
C TYR A 171 14.28 -7.33 -19.40
N LEU A 172 15.29 -6.80 -20.09
CA LEU A 172 15.63 -5.36 -20.05
C LEU A 172 14.43 -4.44 -20.39
N ASP A 173 13.63 -4.80 -21.39
CA ASP A 173 12.46 -4.02 -21.83
C ASP A 173 11.30 -4.04 -20.83
N VAL A 174 11.12 -5.16 -20.12
CA VAL A 174 10.13 -5.26 -19.04
C VAL A 174 10.56 -4.39 -17.86
N LYS A 175 11.87 -4.34 -17.53
CA LYS A 175 12.39 -3.49 -16.44
C LYS A 175 12.16 -2.01 -16.70
N THR A 176 12.48 -1.55 -17.90
CA THR A 176 12.30 -0.14 -18.28
C THR A 176 10.82 0.21 -18.27
N THR A 177 9.95 -0.68 -18.76
CA THR A 177 8.50 -0.50 -18.74
C THR A 177 7.95 -0.39 -17.31
N VAL A 178 8.29 -1.33 -16.41
CA VAL A 178 7.82 -1.32 -15.02
C VAL A 178 8.37 -0.10 -14.27
N ARG A 179 9.66 0.22 -14.43
CA ARG A 179 10.26 1.44 -13.87
C ARG A 179 9.52 2.69 -14.32
N ASN A 180 9.25 2.81 -15.63
CA ASN A 180 8.54 3.96 -16.17
C ASN A 180 7.10 4.03 -15.65
N ALA A 181 6.45 2.89 -15.41
CA ALA A 181 5.13 2.86 -14.77
C ALA A 181 5.17 3.44 -13.35
N PHE A 182 6.18 3.10 -12.54
CA PHE A 182 6.36 3.70 -11.20
C PHE A 182 6.61 5.21 -11.26
N LEU A 183 7.44 5.68 -12.19
CA LEU A 183 7.70 7.11 -12.37
C LEU A 183 6.46 7.87 -12.87
N LEU A 184 5.69 7.26 -13.78
CA LEU A 184 4.42 7.80 -14.25
C LEU A 184 3.43 7.91 -13.09
N LEU A 185 3.33 6.88 -12.24
CA LEU A 185 2.49 6.94 -11.05
C LEU A 185 2.94 8.03 -10.07
N ALA A 186 4.25 8.23 -9.91
CA ALA A 186 4.77 9.31 -9.06
C ALA A 186 4.32 10.68 -9.59
N ALA A 187 4.38 10.89 -10.91
CA ALA A 187 3.90 12.10 -11.57
C ALA A 187 2.38 12.26 -11.45
N LEU A 188 1.60 11.17 -11.63
CA LEU A 188 0.16 11.18 -11.45
C LEU A 188 -0.26 11.52 -10.01
N TRP A 189 0.49 11.04 -9.01
CA TRP A 189 0.28 11.44 -7.61
C TRP A 189 0.57 12.92 -7.39
N MET A 190 1.67 13.45 -7.94
CA MET A 190 2.00 14.87 -7.86
C MET A 190 0.91 15.75 -8.47
N ILE A 191 0.45 15.42 -9.68
CA ILE A 191 -0.55 16.21 -10.41
C ILE A 191 -1.95 16.01 -9.80
N GLY A 192 -2.43 14.76 -9.76
CA GLY A 192 -3.77 14.42 -9.29
C GLY A 192 -3.97 14.73 -7.81
N GLY A 193 -2.96 14.45 -6.98
CA GLY A 193 -2.97 14.80 -5.56
C GLY A 193 -3.00 16.32 -5.35
N ALA A 194 -2.18 17.09 -6.07
CA ALA A 194 -2.15 18.55 -5.91
C ALA A 194 -3.46 19.20 -6.37
N ILE A 195 -4.02 18.73 -7.49
CA ILE A 195 -5.35 19.13 -7.96
C ILE A 195 -6.39 18.86 -6.87
N TYR A 196 -6.38 17.66 -6.30
CA TYR A 196 -7.32 17.29 -5.24
C TYR A 196 -7.21 18.16 -3.99
N ILE A 197 -5.99 18.44 -3.50
CA ILE A 197 -5.79 19.36 -2.36
C ILE A 197 -6.37 20.73 -2.68
N LYS A 198 -6.11 21.26 -3.88
CA LYS A 198 -6.61 22.57 -4.31
C LYS A 198 -8.14 22.62 -4.31
N TYR A 199 -8.81 21.58 -4.83
CA TYR A 199 -10.28 21.51 -4.84
C TYR A 199 -10.86 21.35 -3.43
N LYS A 200 -10.30 20.47 -2.60
CA LYS A 200 -10.78 20.28 -1.22
C LYS A 200 -10.60 21.52 -0.35
N LYS A 201 -9.53 22.30 -0.55
CA LYS A 201 -9.34 23.59 0.13
C LYS A 201 -10.41 24.61 -0.29
N ARG A 202 -10.90 24.57 -1.54
CA ARG A 202 -12.01 25.42 -2.00
C ARG A 202 -13.34 25.02 -1.36
N GLU A 203 -13.63 23.73 -1.21
CA GLU A 203 -14.86 23.27 -0.55
C GLU A 203 -14.95 23.75 0.91
N ILE A 204 -13.82 23.78 1.64
CA ILE A 204 -13.77 24.26 3.03
C ILE A 204 -13.95 25.79 3.13
N ASN A 205 -13.50 26.55 2.13
CA ASN A 205 -13.60 28.01 2.15
C ASN A 205 -14.96 28.54 1.67
N VAL A 206 -15.83 27.67 1.12
CA VAL A 206 -17.16 28.04 0.60
C VAL A 206 -18.28 27.56 1.54
N ALA A 207 -17.96 26.71 2.53
CA ALA A 207 -18.87 26.27 3.58
C ALA A 207 -18.69 27.10 4.85
#